data_AF-A0A926TYE8-F1
#
_entry.id   AF-A0A926TYE8-F1
#
_cell.length_a   1.000
_cell.length_b   1.000
_cell.length_c   1.000
_cell.angle_alpha   90.00
_cell.angle_beta   90.00
_cell.angle_gamma   90.00
#
_symmetry.space_group_name_H-M   'P 1'
#
loop_
_entity.id
_entity.type
_entity.pdbx_description
1 polymer ?
#
loop_
_entity_poly.entity_id
_entity_poly.type
_entity_poly.pdbx_seq_one_letter_code
_entity_poly.pdbx_strand_id
1 'polypeptide(L)' 'MAVKMHQVDTFYQKLIELGATILDAPAEYSYSPGYYAVFFADPDGIKLELVHMPDIA' A
#
# COMPACT_ATOMS: atom_id res chain seq x y z
N MET A 1 -16.33 -2.14 0.26
CA MET A 1 -15.75 -0.96 0.95
C MET A 1 -14.42 -0.66 0.29
N ALA A 2 -14.17 0.58 -0.14
CA ALA A 2 -12.87 0.97 -0.69
C ALA A 2 -11.87 1.27 0.43
N VAL A 3 -10.62 0.82 0.28
CA VAL A 3 -9.49 1.21 1.14
C VAL A 3 -9.35 2.73 1.07
N LYS A 4 -9.09 3.40 2.18
CA LYS A 4 -8.78 4.85 2.26
C LYS A 4 -7.29 5.07 2.48
N MET A 5 -6.77 6.24 2.10
CA MET A 5 -5.34 6.60 2.28
C MET A 5 -4.83 6.33 3.71
N HIS A 6 -5.56 6.77 4.74
CA HIS A 6 -5.17 6.52 6.15
C HIS A 6 -5.08 5.03 6.52
N GLN A 7 -5.80 4.15 5.82
CA GLN A 7 -5.71 2.72 6.04
C GLN A 7 -4.44 2.14 5.42
N VAL A 8 -3.96 2.71 4.31
CA VAL A 8 -2.64 2.40 3.72
C VAL A 8 -1.54 2.78 4.72
N ASP A 9 -1.62 3.97 5.31
CA ASP A 9 -0.66 4.42 6.33
C ASP A 9 -0.66 3.53 7.58
N THR A 10 -1.86 3.20 8.08
CA THR A 10 -2.01 2.33 9.25
C THR A 10 -1.47 0.92 8.96
N PHE A 11 -1.69 0.41 7.76
CA PHE A 11 -1.18 -0.89 7.35
C PHE A 11 0.35 -0.88 7.23
N TYR A 12 0.92 0.19 6.67
CA TYR A 12 2.37 0.38 6.60
C TYR A 12 3.04 0.34 7.98
N GLN A 13 2.46 0.99 9.00
CA GLN A 13 3.00 0.92 10.36
C GLN A 13 3.01 -0.53 10.89
N LYS A 14 1.95 -1.30 10.64
CA LYS A 14 1.90 -2.72 11.02
C LYS A 14 2.94 -3.57 10.29
N LEU A 15 3.18 -3.29 9.00
CA LEU A 15 4.21 -3.99 8.24
C LEU A 15 5.60 -3.75 8.84
N ILE A 16 5.90 -2.51 9.27
CA ILE A 16 7.13 -2.19 9.98
C ILE A 16 7.23 -2.97 11.29
N GLU A 17 6.18 -2.96 12.11
CA GLU A 17 6.14 -3.70 13.39
C GLU A 17 6.36 -5.20 13.21
N LEU A 18 5.86 -5.78 12.12
CA LEU A 18 6.01 -7.19 11.78
C LEU A 18 7.37 -7.52 11.13
N GLY A 19 8.20 -6.51 10.83
CA GLY A 19 9.47 -6.70 10.14
C GLY A 19 9.32 -7.15 8.68
N ALA A 20 8.20 -6.81 8.05
CA ALA A 20 7.99 -7.12 6.63
C ALA A 20 8.99 -6.34 5.76
N THR A 21 9.33 -6.90 4.60
CA THR A 21 10.21 -6.21 3.64
C THR A 21 9.40 -5.16 2.90
N ILE A 22 9.60 -3.88 3.23
CA ILE A 22 9.01 -2.77 2.51
C ILE A 22 9.80 -2.54 1.22
N LEU A 23 9.10 -2.55 0.07
CA LEU A 23 9.68 -2.26 -1.23
C LEU A 23 9.55 -0.77 -1.56
N ASP A 24 8.37 -0.20 -1.32
CA ASP A 24 8.11 1.23 -1.42
C ASP A 24 7.15 1.66 -0.30
N ALA A 25 7.49 2.74 0.38
CA ALA A 25 6.65 3.34 1.42
C ALA A 25 5.36 3.94 0.81
N PRO A 26 4.30 4.19 1.63
CA PRO A 26 3.07 4.80 1.16
C PRO A 26 3.29 6.08 0.37
N ALA A 27 2.84 6.10 -0.88
CA ALA A 27 3.00 7.24 -1.79
C ALA A 27 1.88 7.28 -2.83
N GLU A 28 1.70 8.46 -3.44
CA GLU A 28 0.88 8.60 -4.65
C GLU A 28 1.65 8.13 -5.88
N TYR A 29 0.97 7.40 -6.76
CA TYR A 29 1.52 6.92 -8.03
C TYR A 29 0.71 7.46 -9.21
N SER A 30 1.40 7.74 -10.32
CA SER A 30 0.79 8.33 -11.52
C SER A 30 0.00 7.32 -12.40
N TYR A 31 -0.49 6.22 -11.83
CA TYR A 31 -1.28 5.23 -12.57
C TYR A 31 -2.71 5.70 -12.82
N SER A 32 -3.32 6.34 -11.82
CA SER A 32 -4.62 7.01 -11.92
C SER A 32 -4.71 8.13 -10.87
N PRO A 33 -5.56 9.15 -11.07
CA PRO A 33 -5.76 10.19 -10.06
C PRO A 33 -6.11 9.58 -8.69
N GLY A 34 -5.36 9.95 -7.66
CA GLY A 34 -5.55 9.48 -6.29
C GLY A 34 -5.12 8.04 -6.00
N TYR A 35 -4.39 7.37 -6.91
CA TYR A 35 -3.78 6.06 -6.63
C TYR A 35 -2.73 6.22 -5.53
N TYR A 36 -3.02 5.72 -4.34
CA TYR A 36 -2.13 5.79 -3.18
C TYR A 36 -1.87 4.40 -2.63
N ALA A 37 -0.62 3.95 -2.63
CA ALA A 37 -0.29 2.56 -2.35
C ALA A 37 1.00 2.40 -1.54
N VAL A 38 1.11 1.25 -0.89
CA VAL A 38 2.33 0.73 -0.28
C VAL A 38 2.69 -0.60 -0.95
N PHE A 39 3.97 -0.81 -1.23
CA PHE A 39 4.48 -2.06 -1.79
C PHE A 39 5.40 -2.76 -0.81
N PHE A 40 5.21 -4.06 -0.66
CA PHE A 40 5.97 -4.88 0.28
C PHE A 40 6.11 -6.29 -0.28
N ALA A 41 7.04 -7.07 0.28
CA ALA A 41 7.18 -8.48 -0.02
C ALA A 41 6.72 -9.34 1.16
N ASP A 42 6.07 -10.45 0.85
CA ASP A 42 5.81 -11.50 1.83
C ASP A 42 7.10 -12.30 2.16
N PRO A 43 7.07 -13.25 3.10
CA PRO A 43 8.24 -14.05 3.45
C PRO A 43 8.82 -14.89 2.30
N ASP A 44 8.00 -15.21 1.29
CA ASP A 44 8.42 -15.95 0.09
C ASP A 44 8.99 -15.03 -1.00
N GLY A 45 8.98 -13.70 -0.77
CA GLY A 45 9.48 -12.70 -1.69
C GLY A 45 8.47 -12.25 -2.74
N ILE A 46 7.19 -12.61 -2.61
CA ILE A 46 6.12 -12.19 -3.52
C ILE A 46 5.83 -10.71 -3.26
N LYS A 47 5.92 -9.91 -4.32
CA LYS A 47 5.54 -8.48 -4.29
C LYS A 47 4.02 -8.36 -4.16
N LEU A 48 3.57 -7.72 -3.09
CA LEU A 48 2.19 -7.40 -2.79
C LEU A 48 2.00 -5.88 -2.73
N GLU A 49 0.78 -5.44 -2.95
CA GLU A 49 0.38 -4.05 -2.77
C GLU A 49 -0.91 -3.93 -1.97
N LEU A 50 -1.02 -2.87 -1.17
CA LEU A 50 -2.28 -2.38 -0.66
C LEU A 50 -2.50 -0.98 -1.23
N VAL A 51 -3.60 -0.80 -1.95
CA VAL A 51 -3.90 0.42 -2.70
C VAL A 51 -5.24 1.03 -2.28
N HIS A 52 -5.23 2.34 -2.06
CA HIS A 52 -6.40 3.19 -2.19
C HIS A 52 -6.55 3.61 -3.66
N MET A 53 -7.60 3.11 -4.29
CA MET A 53 -8.04 3.56 -5.60
C MET A 53 -9.37 4.31 -5.40
N PRO A 54 -9.45 5.62 -5.65
CA PRO A 54 -10.75 6.29 -5.73
C PRO A 54 -11.53 5.65 -6.88
N ASP A 55 -12.84 5.48 -6.70
CA ASP A 55 -13.70 4.84 -7.69
C ASP A 55 -13.41 5.43 -9.08
N ILE A 56 -13.05 4.55 -10.03
CA ILE A 56 -13.04 4.91 -11.44
C ILE A 56 -14.51 5.18 -11.78
N ALA A 57 -14.85 6.44 -12.01
CA ALA A 57 -16.18 6.80 -12.50
C ALA A 57 -16.46 6.13 -13.86
#